data_AF-A0A7C3T675-F1
#
_entry.id   AF-A0A7C3T675-F1
#
_cell.length_a   1.000
_cell.length_b   1.000
_cell.length_c   1.000
_cell.angle_alpha   90.00
_cell.angle_beta   90.00
_cell.angle_gamma   90.00
#
_symmetry.space_group_name_H-M   'P 1'
#
loop_
_entity.id
_entity.type
_entity.pdbx_description
1 polymer ?
#
loop_
_entity_poly.entity_id
_entity_poly.type
_entity_poly.pdbx_seq_one_letter_code
_entity_poly.pdbx_strand_id
1 'polypeptide(L)' 'MNTGPYRKRPGDLEIRVLRDGRLVLIGPDQALYDLAKAINDWAASQKGYDDDGQSGPAGNIQ' A
#
# COMPACT_ATOMS: atom_id res chain seq x y z
N MET A 1 2.37 -7.23 -23.63
CA MET A 1 3.02 -7.11 -22.30
C MET A 1 4.42 -7.72 -22.41
N ASN A 2 5.46 -6.99 -22.05
CA ASN A 2 6.85 -7.40 -22.26
C ASN A 2 7.30 -8.31 -21.10
N THR A 3 7.35 -9.63 -21.35
CA THR A 3 7.66 -10.70 -20.38
C THR A 3 9.14 -11.07 -20.38
N GLY A 4 10.04 -10.07 -20.39
CA GLY A 4 11.46 -10.25 -20.11
C GLY A 4 11.74 -10.13 -18.60
N PRO A 5 12.85 -10.71 -18.08
CA PRO A 5 13.23 -10.49 -16.69
C PRO A 5 13.39 -8.99 -16.42
N TYR A 6 12.75 -8.50 -15.34
CA TYR A 6 12.82 -7.09 -14.98
C TYR A 6 14.27 -6.67 -14.76
N ARG A 7 14.74 -5.72 -15.57
CA ARG A 7 16.10 -5.19 -15.48
C ARG A 7 16.08 -3.90 -14.68
N LYS A 8 16.56 -3.95 -13.44
CA LYS A 8 16.65 -2.81 -12.53
C LYS A 8 17.42 -1.66 -13.18
N ARG A 9 16.89 -0.45 -13.08
CA ARG A 9 17.56 0.79 -13.49
C ARG A 9 17.87 1.65 -12.27
N PRO A 10 18.94 2.47 -12.31
CA PRO A 10 19.15 3.49 -11.29
C PRO A 10 17.91 4.36 -11.13
N GLY A 11 17.45 4.56 -9.89
CA GLY A 11 16.25 5.34 -9.58
C GLY A 11 14.96 4.52 -9.52
N ASP A 12 14.98 3.21 -9.82
CA ASP A 12 13.82 2.36 -9.58
C ASP A 12 13.61 2.11 -8.07
N LEU A 13 12.35 2.01 -7.65
CA LEU A 13 11.97 1.58 -6.30
C LEU A 13 12.28 0.08 -6.13
N GLU A 14 12.96 -0.27 -5.05
CA GLU A 14 13.31 -1.62 -4.66
C GLU A 14 12.68 -1.98 -3.31
N ILE A 15 12.11 -3.18 -3.24
CA ILE A 15 11.61 -3.78 -2.00
C ILE A 15 12.42 -5.04 -1.70
N ARG A 16 12.95 -5.15 -0.48
CA ARG A 16 13.67 -6.33 0.00
C ARG A 16 13.01 -6.89 1.25
N VAL A 17 12.85 -8.21 1.28
CA VAL A 17 12.41 -8.94 2.47
C VAL A 17 13.65 -9.41 3.22
N LEU A 18 13.77 -9.04 4.49
CA LEU A 18 14.85 -9.50 5.37
C LEU A 18 14.53 -10.88 5.94
N ARG A 19 15.55 -11.56 6.48
CA ARG A 19 15.40 -12.91 7.06
C ARG A 19 14.41 -12.97 8.23
N ASP A 20 14.19 -11.85 8.91
CA ASP A 20 13.26 -11.72 10.04
C ASP A 20 11.85 -11.27 9.62
N GLY A 21 11.57 -11.22 8.31
CA GLY A 21 10.27 -10.84 7.76
C GLY A 21 10.06 -9.32 7.65
N ARG A 22 11.01 -8.49 8.07
CA ARG A 22 10.92 -7.03 7.85
C ARG A 22 11.13 -6.67 6.39
N LEU A 23 10.50 -5.57 5.97
CA LEU A 23 10.67 -5.00 4.63
C LEU A 23 11.64 -3.82 4.66
N VAL A 24 12.52 -3.74 3.67
CA VAL A 24 13.37 -2.59 3.39
C VAL A 24 12.98 -2.02 2.03
N LEU A 25 12.69 -0.72 2.00
CA LEU A 25 12.35 0.04 0.80
C LEU A 25 13.55 0.93 0.43
N ILE A 26 13.99 0.88 -0.82
CA ILE A 26 15.11 1.69 -1.33
C ILE A 26 14.65 2.33 -2.62
N GLY A 27 14.72 3.65 -2.73
CA GLY A 27 14.34 4.36 -3.95
C GLY A 27 14.56 5.86 -3.80
N PRO A 28 14.26 6.65 -4.85
CA PRO A 28 14.28 8.10 -4.77
C PRO A 28 13.30 8.63 -3.73
N ASP A 29 13.64 9.76 -3.10
CA ASP A 29 12.85 10.40 -2.04
C ASP A 29 11.38 10.60 -2.47
N GLN A 30 11.15 11.08 -3.70
CA GLN A 30 9.80 11.30 -4.21
C GLN A 30 8.99 9.99 -4.29
N ALA A 31 9.60 8.89 -4.73
CA ALA A 31 8.92 7.61 -4.83
C ALA A 31 8.57 7.03 -3.45
N LEU A 32 9.45 7.24 -2.46
CA LEU A 32 9.17 6.84 -1.08
C LEU A 32 8.07 7.70 -0.45
N TYR A 33 8.05 9.01 -0.74
CA TYR A 33 6.98 9.90 -0.30
C TYR A 33 5.62 9.51 -0.89
N ASP A 34 5.56 9.26 -2.20
CA ASP A 34 4.31 8.86 -2.88
C ASP A 34 3.78 7.53 -2.33
N LEU A 35 4.68 6.57 -2.06
CA LEU A 35 4.33 5.31 -1.42
C LEU A 35 3.79 5.51 0.01
N ALA A 36 4.48 6.31 0.82
CA ALA A 36 4.03 6.60 2.19
C ALA A 36 2.65 7.27 2.20
N LYS A 37 2.41 8.21 1.28
CA LYS A 37 1.11 8.84 1.09
C LYS A 37 0.03 7.83 0.70
N ALA A 38 0.31 6.94 -0.27
CA ALA A 38 -0.65 5.92 -0.68
C ALA A 38 -1.01 4.94 0.44
N ILE A 39 -0.02 4.54 1.26
CA ILE A 39 -0.25 3.69 2.45
C ILE A 39 -1.13 4.41 3.46
N ASN A 40 -0.87 5.69 3.73
CA ASN A 40 -1.67 6.48 4.65
C ASN A 40 -3.11 6.66 4.16
N ASP A 41 -3.28 6.98 2.88
CA ASP A 41 -4.60 7.19 2.27
C ASP A 41 -5.40 5.87 2.26
N TRP A 42 -4.75 4.73 1.98
CA TRP A 42 -5.36 3.41 2.10
C TRP A 42 -5.76 3.10 3.55
N ALA A 43 -4.87 3.30 4.52
CA ALA A 43 -5.18 3.06 5.94
C ALA A 43 -6.33 3.95 6.44
N ALA A 44 -6.39 5.21 6.01
CA ALA A 44 -7.49 6.12 6.32
C ALA A 44 -8.81 5.65 5.68
N SER A 45 -8.78 5.12 4.46
CA SER A 45 -9.96 4.54 3.82
C SER A 45 -10.49 3.29 4.53
N GLN A 46 -9.61 2.53 5.20
CA GLN A 46 -10.01 1.40 6.02
C GLN A 46 -10.53 1.82 7.40
N LYS A 47 -10.05 2.93 7.96
CA LYS A 47 -10.55 3.46 9.24
C LYS A 47 -12.02 3.88 9.21
N GLY A 48 -12.59 4.18 8.04
CA GLY A 48 -14.03 4.41 7.89
C GLY A 48 -14.90 3.15 7.95
N TYR A 49 -14.30 1.97 8.15
CA TYR A 49 -15.02 0.70 8.33
C TYR A 49 -15.03 0.20 9.78
N ASP A 50 -14.13 0.69 10.64
CA ASP A 50 -13.83 0.04 11.93
C ASP A 50 -14.02 0.93 13.18
N ASP A 51 -14.32 2.24 13.08
CA ASP A 51 -14.36 3.17 14.23
C ASP A 51 -15.72 3.85 14.53
N ASP A 52 -16.81 3.33 13.98
CA ASP A 52 -18.16 3.81 14.31
C ASP A 52 -19.08 2.61 14.54
N GLY A 53 -19.14 2.18 15.80
CA GLY A 53 -20.24 1.34 16.26
C GLY A 53 -21.57 1.99 15.84
N GLN A 54 -22.38 1.24 15.07
CA GLN A 54 -23.63 1.65 14.39
C GLN A 54 -23.41 2.62 13.22
N SER A 55 -23.60 2.23 11.95
CA SER A 55 -24.78 1.54 11.42
C SER A 55 -24.46 0.95 10.05
N GLY A 56 -24.54 -0.38 9.90
CA GLY A 56 -24.64 -0.98 8.56
C GLY A 56 -25.92 -0.51 7.86
N PRO A 57 -25.97 -0.46 6.51
CA PRO A 57 -27.19 -0.14 5.80
C PRO A 57 -28.28 -1.14 6.22
N ALA A 58 -29.41 -0.63 6.73
CA ALA A 58 -30.57 -1.44 7.01
C ALA A 58 -30.90 -2.23 5.75
N GLY A 59 -30.79 -3.55 5.83
CA GLY A 59 -31.29 -4.43 4.79
C GLY A 59 -32.77 -4.13 4.61
N ASN A 60 -33.16 -3.69 3.42
CA ASN A 60 -34.56 -3.66 3.03
C ASN A 60 -35.04 -5.12 2.98
N ILE A 61 -35.64 -5.59 4.07
CA ILE A 61 -36.46 -6.79 4.06
C ILE A 61 -37.81 -6.34 3.52
N GLN A 62 -38.10 -6.71 2.27
CA GLN A 62 -39.43 -6.59 1.68
C GLN A 62 -39.80 -7.88 0.99
#